data_AF-A0A7S1IHL3-F1
#
_entry.id   AF-A0A7S1IHL3-F1
#
_cell.length_a   1.000
_cell.length_b   1.000
_cell.length_c   1.000
_cell.angle_alpha   90.00
_cell.angle_beta   90.00
_cell.angle_gamma   90.00
#
_symmetry.space_group_name_H-M   'P 1'
#
loop_
_entity.id
_entity.type
_entity.pdbx_description
1 polymer ?
#
loop_
_entity_poly.entity_id
_entity_poly.type
_entity_poly.pdbx_seq_one_letter_code
_entity_poly.pdbx_strand_id
1 'polypeptide(L)'
;MTLIDAGFAAAYGCLPGMASIVCAIIVVWWKMPLMAQACLQNTAGGIVLGAVASELLPIIHHAQQSHGWQADLGFVVGSTIALVFMFAVDKFCNQHTSHNAVQPGDADIAEVGETKVPEMVATLSPHNSPQSGPVVGMAIIDMPPLRIPRADRRASKASMLHPADTGRSWALRAESVTTEAEIQVVSCRSVISEAPSEAVTLAPALGARDLEQAQAEKTIPWVFLMGCIVNYLVDGFLVGIGYVASPQTGLVLALATAVENGVLGFMVSLSLFPILGTPKTMAVMVVGALCMIVMAAVGAGIAGVTKDIIYLYIGFIAFGMVGLMFLVIEELVHQAKELAGGKRVWWVSIW
;
A
#
# COMPACT_ATOMS: atom_id res chain seq x y z
N MET A 1 3.33 13.05 36.83
CA MET A 1 3.16 13.59 35.46
C MET A 1 2.58 14.99 35.56
N THR A 2 3.23 16.00 34.99
CA THR A 2 2.64 17.33 34.91
C THR A 2 1.81 17.45 33.64
N LEU A 3 0.75 18.28 33.65
CA LEU A 3 0.01 18.65 32.42
C LEU A 3 0.93 19.16 31.30
N ILE A 4 2.11 19.65 31.67
CA ILE A 4 3.15 20.17 30.78
C ILE A 4 3.76 19.01 29.95
N ASP A 5 4.02 17.85 30.56
CA ASP A 5 4.60 16.69 29.87
C ASP A 5 3.67 16.14 28.78
N ALA A 6 2.36 16.11 29.06
CA ALA A 6 1.36 15.73 28.07
C ALA A 6 1.27 16.75 26.92
N GLY A 7 1.47 18.05 27.21
CA GLY A 7 1.53 19.10 26.20
C GLY A 7 2.73 18.95 25.26
N PHE A 8 3.91 18.59 25.79
CA PHE A 8 5.09 18.32 24.96
C PHE A 8 4.93 17.06 24.09
N ALA A 9 4.34 16.00 24.64
CA ALA A 9 4.01 14.81 23.85
C ALA A 9 3.02 15.13 22.71
N ALA A 10 1.99 15.92 22.99
CA ALA A 10 1.05 16.41 21.98
C ALA A 10 1.77 17.21 20.88
N ALA A 11 2.74 18.06 21.26
CA ALA A 11 3.55 18.82 20.32
C ALA A 11 4.39 17.91 19.39
N TYR A 12 4.84 16.76 19.87
CA TYR A 12 5.54 15.79 19.02
C TYR A 12 4.59 15.13 18.03
N GLY A 13 3.35 14.83 18.46
CA GLY A 13 2.28 14.35 17.57
C GLY A 13 1.91 15.33 16.45
N CYS A 14 2.20 16.63 16.60
CA CYS A 14 2.02 17.60 15.53
C CYS A 14 2.92 17.34 14.32
N LEU A 15 4.13 16.77 14.50
CA LEU A 15 5.06 16.53 13.40
C LEU A 15 4.47 15.59 12.32
N PRO A 16 4.03 14.37 12.65
CA PRO A 16 3.37 13.49 11.67
C PRO A 16 2.03 14.03 11.17
N GLY A 17 1.25 14.67 12.05
CA GLY A 17 0.00 15.31 11.65
C GLY A 17 0.20 16.37 10.57
N MET A 18 1.19 17.26 10.75
CA MET A 18 1.54 18.28 9.77
C MET A 18 2.10 17.68 8.49
N ALA A 19 2.96 16.67 8.58
CA ALA A 19 3.52 15.98 7.41
C ALA A 19 2.41 15.43 6.51
N SER A 20 1.40 14.78 7.11
CA SER A 20 0.25 14.25 6.36
C SER A 20 -0.55 15.33 5.61
N ILE A 21 -0.79 16.48 6.25
CA ILE A 21 -1.52 17.60 5.66
C ILE A 21 -0.70 18.25 4.54
N VAL A 22 0.60 18.46 4.75
CA VAL A 22 1.50 19.04 3.74
C VAL A 22 1.53 18.15 2.50
N CYS A 23 1.71 16.84 2.66
CA CYS A 23 1.68 15.90 1.55
C CYS A 23 0.30 15.85 0.88
N ALA A 24 -0.80 15.90 1.64
CA ALA A 24 -2.15 15.99 1.08
C ALA A 24 -2.37 17.24 0.21
N ILE A 25 -1.76 18.38 0.57
CA ILE A 25 -1.79 19.62 -0.22
C ILE A 25 -0.95 19.48 -1.49
N ILE A 26 0.25 18.89 -1.39
CA ILE A 26 1.14 18.70 -2.54
C ILE A 26 0.46 17.89 -3.66
N VAL A 27 -0.36 16.89 -3.30
CA VAL A 27 -1.12 16.07 -4.27
C VAL A 27 -1.98 16.92 -5.22
N VAL A 28 -2.49 18.06 -4.75
CA VAL A 28 -3.36 18.94 -5.55
C VAL A 28 -2.63 19.42 -6.81
N TRP A 29 -1.32 19.60 -6.73
CA TRP A 29 -0.48 20.05 -7.85
C TRP A 29 0.34 18.95 -8.49
N TRP A 30 0.65 17.88 -7.76
CA TRP A 30 1.50 16.81 -8.25
C TRP A 30 0.90 15.44 -7.98
N LYS A 31 0.52 14.73 -9.05
CA LYS A 31 0.04 13.35 -8.97
C LYS A 31 1.23 12.39 -9.09
N MET A 32 1.41 11.55 -8.08
CA MET A 32 2.50 10.57 -8.05
C MET A 32 2.07 9.28 -8.74
N PRO A 33 2.89 8.69 -9.62
CA PRO A 33 2.58 7.40 -10.24
C PRO A 33 2.53 6.28 -9.18
N LEU A 34 1.75 5.23 -9.46
CA LEU A 34 1.49 4.12 -8.53
C LEU A 34 2.77 3.46 -8.00
N MET A 35 3.78 3.27 -8.87
CA MET A 35 5.07 2.69 -8.47
C MET A 35 5.81 3.54 -7.44
N ALA A 36 5.75 4.87 -7.57
CA ALA A 36 6.42 5.77 -6.62
C ALA A 36 5.70 5.79 -5.26
N GLN A 37 4.37 5.65 -5.25
CA GLN A 37 3.60 5.47 -4.00
C GLN A 37 4.06 4.21 -3.27
N ALA A 38 4.08 3.07 -3.96
CA ALA A 38 4.48 1.81 -3.32
C ALA A 38 5.94 1.82 -2.84
N CYS A 39 6.86 2.38 -3.63
CA CYS A 39 8.26 2.52 -3.21
C CYS A 39 8.40 3.40 -1.96
N LEU A 40 7.73 4.55 -1.93
CA LEU A 40 7.79 5.46 -0.78
C LEU A 40 7.16 4.85 0.45
N GLN A 41 6.07 4.12 0.31
CA GLN A 41 5.40 3.50 1.44
C GLN A 41 6.17 2.30 1.99
N ASN A 42 6.76 1.46 1.13
CA ASN A 42 7.70 0.42 1.55
C ASN A 42 8.90 1.01 2.28
N THR A 43 9.43 2.13 1.79
CA THR A 43 10.53 2.84 2.44
C THR A 43 10.11 3.40 3.80
N ALA A 44 8.94 4.04 3.87
CA ALA A 44 8.42 4.63 5.10
C ALA A 44 8.13 3.57 6.16
N GLY A 45 7.45 2.47 5.78
CA GLY A 45 7.23 1.33 6.67
C GLY A 45 8.54 0.75 7.18
N GLY A 46 9.54 0.58 6.32
CA GLY A 46 10.89 0.16 6.74
C GLY A 46 11.55 1.10 7.76
N ILE A 47 11.41 2.42 7.59
CA ILE A 47 11.91 3.43 8.54
C ILE A 47 11.21 3.30 9.90
N VAL A 48 9.89 3.11 9.92
CA VAL A 48 9.10 2.95 11.15
C VAL A 48 9.47 1.66 11.88
N LEU A 49 9.58 0.54 11.16
CA LEU A 49 10.07 -0.72 11.73
C LEU A 49 11.47 -0.57 12.32
N GLY A 50 12.36 0.14 11.63
CA GLY A 50 13.71 0.45 12.11
C GLY A 50 13.70 1.29 13.39
N ALA A 51 12.90 2.35 13.45
CA ALA A 51 12.77 3.21 14.62
C ALA A 51 12.20 2.45 15.83
N VAL A 52 11.18 1.62 15.62
CA VAL A 52 10.62 0.76 16.67
C VAL A 52 11.67 -0.23 17.20
N ALA A 53 12.45 -0.83 16.30
CA ALA A 53 13.51 -1.76 16.67
C ALA A 53 14.68 -1.09 17.41
N SER A 54 15.05 0.15 17.05
CA SER A 54 16.17 0.85 17.70
C SER A 54 15.79 1.55 18.99
N GLU A 55 14.54 2.00 19.13
CA GLU A 55 14.11 2.80 20.28
C GLU A 55 13.33 1.99 21.31
N LEU A 56 12.34 1.20 20.89
CA LEU A 56 11.44 0.54 21.82
C LEU A 56 11.95 -0.82 22.28
N LEU A 57 12.61 -1.58 21.40
CA LEU A 57 13.15 -2.88 21.77
C LEU A 57 14.19 -2.78 22.91
N PRO A 58 15.13 -1.81 22.90
CA PRO A 58 16.03 -1.64 24.04
C PRO A 58 15.30 -1.30 25.33
N ILE A 59 14.23 -0.49 25.30
CA ILE A 59 13.45 -0.15 26.51
C ILE A 59 12.87 -1.42 27.14
N ILE A 60 12.29 -2.30 26.31
CA ILE A 60 11.74 -3.58 26.77
C ILE A 60 12.86 -4.50 27.28
N HIS A 61 13.99 -4.56 26.58
CA HIS A 61 15.10 -5.42 26.98
C HIS A 61 15.73 -5.00 28.32
N HIS A 62 15.93 -3.71 28.55
CA HIS A 62 16.42 -3.21 29.84
C HIS A 62 15.41 -3.45 30.97
N ALA A 63 14.11 -3.35 30.69
CA ALA A 63 13.06 -3.69 31.65
C ALA A 63 13.06 -5.18 32.00
N GLN A 64 13.30 -6.05 31.01
CA GLN A 64 13.41 -7.50 31.21
C GLN A 64 14.61 -7.89 32.07
N GLN A 65 15.77 -7.25 31.86
CA GLN A 65 16.96 -7.50 32.70
C GLN A 65 16.77 -7.08 34.16
N SER A 66 16.00 -6.00 34.40
CA SER A 66 15.83 -5.43 35.75
C SER A 66 14.67 -6.04 36.53
N HIS A 67 13.56 -6.36 35.87
CA HIS A 67 12.32 -6.81 36.50
C HIS A 67 11.92 -8.24 36.12
N GLY A 68 12.74 -8.94 35.32
CA GLY A 68 12.61 -10.35 34.99
C GLY A 68 11.22 -10.70 34.46
N TRP A 69 10.54 -11.63 35.14
CA TRP A 69 9.23 -12.14 34.78
C TRP A 69 8.13 -11.07 34.67
N GLN A 70 8.30 -9.92 35.33
CA GLN A 70 7.30 -8.86 35.33
C GLN A 70 7.18 -8.15 33.99
N ALA A 71 8.33 -7.84 33.40
CA ALA A 71 8.39 -7.25 32.07
C ALA A 71 7.92 -8.27 31.02
N ASP A 72 8.30 -9.55 31.17
CA ASP A 72 7.87 -10.62 30.27
C ASP A 72 6.35 -10.79 30.27
N LEU A 73 5.72 -10.78 31.46
CA LEU A 73 4.27 -10.86 31.58
C LEU A 73 3.59 -9.65 30.93
N GLY A 74 4.09 -8.44 31.20
CA GLY A 74 3.60 -7.21 30.58
C GLY A 74 3.68 -7.28 29.06
N PHE A 75 4.83 -7.69 28.54
CA PHE A 75 5.06 -7.84 27.11
C PHE A 75 4.08 -8.83 26.48
N VAL A 76 3.96 -10.05 27.02
CA VAL A 76 3.05 -11.09 26.49
C VAL A 76 1.60 -10.63 26.51
N VAL A 77 1.13 -10.06 27.63
CA VAL A 77 -0.25 -9.57 27.76
C VAL A 77 -0.51 -8.42 26.80
N GLY A 78 0.38 -7.43 26.74
CA GLY A 78 0.27 -6.28 25.85
C GLY A 78 0.24 -6.68 24.37
N SER A 79 1.19 -7.52 23.95
CA SER A 79 1.26 -8.04 22.58
C SER A 79 0.02 -8.86 22.21
N THR A 80 -0.48 -9.71 23.12
CA THR A 80 -1.69 -10.51 22.88
C THR A 80 -2.91 -9.61 22.71
N ILE A 81 -3.09 -8.62 23.58
CA ILE A 81 -4.20 -7.66 23.49
C ILE A 81 -4.12 -6.88 22.18
N ALA A 82 -2.93 -6.43 21.77
CA ALA A 82 -2.75 -5.74 20.49
C ALA A 82 -3.16 -6.61 19.30
N LEU A 83 -2.73 -7.86 19.24
CA LEU A 83 -3.10 -8.77 18.15
C LEU A 83 -4.61 -9.02 18.10
N VAL A 84 -5.23 -9.27 19.25
CA VAL A 84 -6.69 -9.46 19.33
C VAL A 84 -7.42 -8.21 18.88
N PHE A 85 -6.98 -7.03 19.33
CA PHE A 85 -7.55 -5.75 18.92
C PHE A 85 -7.43 -5.54 17.41
N MET A 86 -6.22 -5.70 16.85
CA MET A 86 -5.97 -5.49 15.42
C MET A 86 -6.73 -6.48 14.54
N PHE A 87 -6.79 -7.76 14.96
CA PHE A 87 -7.56 -8.77 14.24
C PHE A 87 -9.07 -8.48 14.29
N ALA A 88 -9.58 -7.98 15.42
CA ALA A 88 -10.96 -7.57 15.54
C ALA A 88 -11.29 -6.38 14.62
N VAL A 89 -10.40 -5.38 14.56
CA VAL A 89 -10.52 -4.23 13.65
C VAL A 89 -10.55 -4.70 12.19
N ASP A 90 -9.60 -5.54 11.77
CA ASP A 90 -9.57 -6.08 10.39
C ASP A 90 -10.86 -6.84 10.05
N LYS A 91 -11.31 -7.73 10.95
CA LYS A 91 -12.56 -8.48 10.76
C LYS A 91 -13.79 -7.58 10.64
N PHE A 92 -13.87 -6.55 11.47
CA PHE A 92 -14.97 -5.59 11.44
C PHE A 92 -15.00 -4.81 10.12
N CYS A 93 -13.84 -4.36 9.65
CA CYS A 93 -13.73 -3.63 8.38
C CYS A 93 -14.13 -4.49 7.18
N ASN A 94 -13.69 -5.74 7.15
CA ASN A 94 -13.98 -6.66 6.04
C ASN A 94 -15.46 -7.08 5.95
N GLN A 95 -16.20 -7.08 7.06
CA GLN A 95 -17.64 -7.37 7.06
C GLN A 95 -18.47 -6.27 6.38
N HIS A 96 -18.15 -5.00 6.60
CA HIS A 96 -18.89 -3.88 6.02
C HIS A 96 -18.79 -3.81 4.49
N THR A 97 -17.66 -4.23 3.91
CA THR A 97 -17.51 -4.34 2.45
C THR A 97 -18.45 -5.40 1.86
N SER A 98 -18.68 -6.49 2.58
CA SER A 98 -19.52 -7.60 2.10
C SER A 98 -21.01 -7.27 2.13
N HIS A 99 -21.46 -6.45 3.08
CA HIS A 99 -22.88 -6.05 3.21
C HIS A 99 -23.27 -4.89 2.29
N ASN A 100 -22.29 -4.09 1.85
CA ASN A 100 -22.49 -2.96 0.93
C ASN A 100 -22.19 -3.33 -0.53
N ALA A 101 -21.71 -4.54 -0.81
CA ALA A 101 -21.61 -5.05 -2.17
C ALA A 101 -23.02 -5.18 -2.74
N VAL A 102 -23.37 -4.27 -3.66
CA VAL A 102 -24.63 -4.29 -4.39
C VAL A 102 -24.79 -5.66 -5.04
N GLN A 103 -25.79 -6.42 -4.61
CA GLN A 103 -26.16 -7.65 -5.31
C GLN A 103 -26.58 -7.25 -6.74
N PRO A 104 -26.06 -7.89 -7.80
CA PRO A 104 -26.38 -7.56 -9.19
C PRO A 104 -27.79 -8.03 -9.59
N GLY A 105 -28.81 -7.75 -8.76
CA GLY A 105 -30.19 -8.22 -8.92
C GLY A 105 -31.29 -7.20 -8.61
N ASP A 106 -31.01 -6.07 -7.96
CA ASP A 106 -32.03 -5.09 -7.55
C ASP A 106 -32.06 -3.82 -8.43
N ALA A 107 -31.48 -3.88 -9.64
CA ALA A 107 -31.81 -2.91 -10.66
C ALA A 107 -33.27 -3.16 -11.07
N ASP A 108 -34.18 -2.43 -10.42
CA ASP A 108 -35.58 -2.33 -10.80
C ASP A 108 -35.69 -2.25 -12.32
N ILE A 109 -36.38 -3.24 -12.89
CA ILE A 109 -36.82 -3.25 -14.28
C ILE A 109 -37.83 -2.11 -14.38
N ALA A 110 -37.32 -0.90 -14.59
CA ALA A 110 -38.14 0.21 -15.05
C ALA A 110 -38.68 -0.19 -16.43
N GLU A 111 -40.00 -0.40 -16.51
CA GLU A 111 -40.77 -0.55 -17.74
C GLU A 111 -40.31 0.50 -18.77
N VAL A 112 -39.53 0.06 -19.76
CA VAL A 112 -39.35 0.80 -20.99
C VAL A 112 -40.61 0.58 -21.81
N GLY A 113 -41.53 1.54 -21.72
CA GLY A 113 -42.72 1.61 -22.56
C GLY A 113 -42.33 1.51 -24.04
N GLU A 114 -43.01 0.59 -24.74
CA GLU A 114 -42.88 0.36 -26.17
C GLU A 114 -43.04 1.68 -26.95
N THR A 115 -41.93 2.21 -27.45
CA THR A 115 -41.95 3.31 -28.42
C THR A 115 -41.88 2.71 -29.83
N LYS A 116 -43.07 2.71 -30.43
CA LYS A 116 -43.42 2.44 -31.81
C LYS A 116 -42.35 2.94 -32.80
N VAL A 117 -41.65 2.03 -33.47
CA VAL A 117 -40.79 2.34 -34.62
C VAL A 117 -41.68 2.57 -35.85
N PRO A 118 -41.57 3.71 -36.58
CA PRO A 118 -42.29 3.88 -37.82
C PRO A 118 -41.65 3.04 -38.93
N GLU A 119 -42.49 2.20 -39.51
CA GLU A 119 -42.27 1.37 -40.69
C GLU A 119 -42.02 2.25 -41.93
N MET A 120 -40.86 2.13 -42.56
CA MET A 120 -40.59 2.72 -43.87
C MET A 120 -39.91 1.70 -44.80
N VAL A 121 -40.76 0.93 -45.47
CA VAL A 121 -40.74 0.47 -46.88
C VAL A 121 -39.39 0.14 -47.52
N ALA A 122 -39.21 -1.14 -47.88
CA ALA A 122 -38.80 -1.54 -49.23
C ALA A 122 -39.09 -3.04 -49.47
N THR A 123 -40.28 -3.31 -49.99
CA THR A 123 -40.66 -4.54 -50.70
C THR A 123 -39.89 -4.63 -52.01
N LEU A 124 -39.11 -5.69 -52.22
CA LEU A 124 -38.87 -6.30 -53.54
C LEU A 124 -38.60 -7.80 -53.35
N SER A 125 -39.27 -8.58 -54.21
CA SER A 125 -39.59 -10.01 -54.10
C SER A 125 -38.48 -10.94 -54.67
N PRO A 126 -38.63 -12.28 -54.56
CA PRO A 126 -37.55 -13.25 -54.41
C PRO A 126 -37.13 -13.94 -55.72
N HIS A 127 -35.95 -14.60 -55.72
CA HIS A 127 -35.69 -15.70 -56.64
C HIS A 127 -34.71 -16.77 -56.10
N ASN A 128 -35.25 -17.97 -55.88
CA ASN A 128 -34.73 -19.35 -56.04
C ASN A 128 -33.41 -19.50 -56.84
N SER A 129 -32.48 -20.45 -56.63
CA SER A 129 -32.46 -21.79 -56.00
C SER A 129 -31.02 -22.41 -56.07
N PRO A 130 -30.72 -23.75 -56.05
CA PRO A 130 -29.98 -24.43 -54.97
C PRO A 130 -28.72 -25.25 -55.41
N GLN A 131 -28.13 -26.04 -54.49
CA GLN A 131 -27.09 -27.10 -54.67
C GLN A 131 -25.62 -26.57 -54.78
N SER A 132 -24.53 -27.16 -54.26
CA SER A 132 -24.17 -28.49 -53.71
C SER A 132 -22.73 -28.45 -53.12
N GLY A 133 -22.38 -29.35 -52.19
CA GLY A 133 -21.01 -29.91 -52.04
C GLY A 133 -20.17 -29.50 -50.79
N PRO A 134 -19.17 -30.31 -50.38
CA PRO A 134 -19.06 -30.80 -48.99
C PRO A 134 -17.76 -30.44 -48.21
N VAL A 135 -17.82 -30.68 -46.89
CA VAL A 135 -16.77 -31.14 -45.94
C VAL A 135 -15.29 -30.92 -46.30
N VAL A 136 -14.58 -30.03 -45.57
CA VAL A 136 -13.17 -30.08 -45.09
C VAL A 136 -13.04 -28.90 -44.09
N GLY A 137 -12.40 -28.88 -42.92
CA GLY A 137 -11.47 -29.73 -42.20
C GLY A 137 -10.84 -28.82 -41.12
N MET A 138 -10.65 -29.36 -39.93
CA MET A 138 -10.07 -28.71 -38.76
C MET A 138 -8.64 -28.22 -39.05
N ALA A 139 -8.40 -26.90 -38.96
CA ALA A 139 -7.06 -26.32 -39.00
C ALA A 139 -6.65 -25.95 -37.56
N ILE A 140 -5.93 -26.87 -36.94
CA ILE A 140 -5.06 -26.60 -35.79
C ILE A 140 -3.96 -25.66 -36.30
N ILE A 141 -3.91 -24.43 -35.80
CA ILE A 141 -2.76 -23.56 -36.04
C ILE A 141 -1.66 -24.00 -35.08
N ASP A 142 -0.69 -24.67 -35.69
CA ASP A 142 0.56 -25.16 -35.12
C ASP A 142 1.45 -23.95 -34.74
N MET A 143 1.73 -23.76 -33.45
CA MET A 143 2.73 -22.78 -32.99
C MET A 143 4.12 -23.42 -33.01
N PRO A 144 5.13 -22.81 -33.66
CA PRO A 144 6.49 -23.33 -33.64
C PRO A 144 7.12 -23.19 -32.23
N PRO A 145 7.93 -24.16 -31.78
CA PRO A 145 8.51 -24.13 -30.45
C PRO A 145 9.53 -22.99 -30.31
N LEU A 146 9.41 -22.25 -29.21
CA LEU A 146 10.34 -21.21 -28.77
C LEU A 146 11.77 -21.79 -28.71
N ARG A 147 12.68 -21.31 -29.57
CA ARG A 147 14.11 -21.62 -29.46
C ARG A 147 14.71 -20.84 -28.29
N ILE A 148 14.99 -21.55 -27.20
CA ILE A 148 15.84 -21.05 -26.12
C ILE A 148 17.31 -21.19 -26.57
N PRO A 149 18.13 -20.12 -26.56
CA PRO A 149 19.55 -20.24 -26.87
C PRO A 149 20.24 -21.16 -25.86
N ARG A 150 20.88 -22.23 -26.35
CA ARG A 150 21.75 -23.08 -25.53
C ARG A 150 22.99 -22.28 -25.14
N ALA A 151 23.25 -22.16 -23.84
CA ALA A 151 24.53 -21.68 -23.33
C ALA A 151 25.64 -22.63 -23.79
N ASP A 152 26.61 -22.07 -24.52
CA ASP A 152 27.72 -22.82 -25.08
C ASP A 152 28.63 -23.32 -23.96
N ARG A 153 28.72 -24.65 -23.86
CA ARG A 153 29.56 -25.37 -22.90
C ARG A 153 30.99 -25.46 -23.46
N ARG A 154 31.66 -24.33 -23.64
CA ARG A 154 33.10 -24.24 -23.99
C ARG A 154 33.78 -23.06 -23.29
N ALA A 155 33.96 -23.19 -21.98
CA ALA A 155 35.04 -22.55 -21.25
C ALA A 155 35.34 -23.36 -19.98
N SER A 156 35.61 -24.65 -20.14
CA SER A 156 36.28 -25.45 -19.11
C SER A 156 37.66 -25.79 -19.65
N LYS A 157 38.65 -24.96 -19.27
CA LYS A 157 40.06 -25.33 -19.11
C LYS A 157 40.87 -24.12 -18.63
N ALA A 158 41.78 -24.42 -17.69
CA ALA A 158 42.75 -23.55 -17.02
C ALA A 158 42.14 -22.67 -15.91
N SER A 159 42.62 -22.67 -14.67
CA SER A 159 43.78 -23.34 -14.07
C SER A 159 43.65 -23.22 -12.55
N MET A 160 44.00 -24.30 -11.84
CA MET A 160 44.34 -24.31 -10.43
C MET A 160 45.37 -23.21 -10.10
N LEU A 161 45.19 -22.51 -8.99
CA LEU A 161 46.29 -22.06 -8.12
C LEU A 161 45.77 -21.73 -6.71
N HIS A 162 46.58 -22.17 -5.74
CA HIS A 162 46.39 -22.20 -4.29
C HIS A 162 46.48 -20.78 -3.65
N PRO A 163 46.09 -20.60 -2.38
CA PRO A 163 46.02 -19.32 -1.68
C PRO A 163 47.32 -18.96 -0.98
N ALA A 164 47.73 -17.69 -1.03
CA ALA A 164 48.59 -17.05 -0.03
C ALA A 164 48.65 -15.53 -0.24
N ASP A 165 48.69 -14.83 0.90
CA ASP A 165 49.36 -13.55 1.14
C ASP A 165 48.71 -12.19 0.82
N THR A 166 48.50 -11.47 1.94
CA THR A 166 48.77 -10.04 2.18
C THR A 166 47.81 -9.04 1.52
N GLY A 167 47.22 -8.06 2.19
CA GLY A 167 47.71 -7.29 3.32
C GLY A 167 47.93 -5.85 2.86
N ARG A 168 47.01 -4.95 3.24
CA ARG A 168 47.05 -3.47 3.21
C ARG A 168 46.49 -2.72 1.99
N SER A 169 45.87 -1.60 2.37
CA SER A 169 45.68 -0.32 1.67
C SER A 169 44.77 -0.26 0.45
N TRP A 170 43.56 0.26 0.66
CA TRP A 170 42.75 0.89 -0.38
C TRP A 170 42.44 2.34 0.02
N ALA A 171 43.42 3.21 -0.19
CA ALA A 171 43.20 4.64 -0.28
C ALA A 171 43.89 5.15 -1.56
N LEU A 172 43.07 5.66 -2.48
CA LEU A 172 43.36 6.60 -3.56
C LEU A 172 44.23 6.10 -4.73
N ARG A 173 43.62 5.93 -5.91
CA ARG A 173 43.68 6.90 -7.04
C ARG A 173 43.12 6.26 -8.32
N ALA A 174 42.34 7.06 -9.03
CA ALA A 174 41.64 6.77 -10.28
C ALA A 174 42.57 6.49 -11.46
N GLU A 175 42.16 5.59 -12.35
CA GLU A 175 42.20 5.81 -13.80
C GLU A 175 41.33 4.80 -14.57
N SER A 176 40.79 5.31 -15.68
CA SER A 176 39.81 4.81 -16.64
C SER A 176 39.86 3.32 -17.04
N VAL A 177 38.70 2.67 -16.98
CA VAL A 177 38.30 1.65 -17.96
C VAL A 177 36.90 1.97 -18.45
N THR A 178 36.87 2.56 -19.64
CA THR A 178 35.69 2.68 -20.51
C THR A 178 35.24 1.28 -20.90
N THR A 179 34.07 0.87 -20.41
CA THR A 179 33.29 -0.19 -21.07
C THR A 179 31.88 0.34 -21.19
N GLU A 180 31.55 0.77 -22.41
CA GLU A 180 30.23 1.19 -22.82
C GLU A 180 29.24 0.04 -22.57
N ALA A 181 28.35 0.24 -21.60
CA ALA A 181 27.07 -0.46 -21.56
C ALA A 181 26.02 0.59 -21.90
N GLU A 182 25.66 0.68 -23.18
CA GLU A 182 24.52 1.44 -23.65
C GLU A 182 23.27 0.99 -22.88
N ILE A 183 22.80 1.85 -21.98
CA ILE A 183 21.45 1.80 -21.45
C ILE A 183 20.55 2.31 -22.58
N GLN A 184 20.04 1.40 -23.40
CA GLN A 184 18.96 1.73 -24.34
C GLN A 184 17.70 2.08 -23.56
N VAL A 185 17.48 3.39 -23.41
CA VAL A 185 16.17 3.96 -23.07
C VAL A 185 15.24 3.63 -24.24
N VAL A 186 14.42 2.60 -24.08
CA VAL A 186 13.37 2.27 -25.04
C VAL A 186 12.35 3.40 -25.03
N SER A 187 12.47 4.24 -26.04
CA SER A 187 11.53 5.29 -26.41
C SER A 187 10.19 4.65 -26.82
N CYS A 188 9.15 4.85 -26.01
CA CYS A 188 7.76 4.47 -26.31
C CYS A 188 7.18 5.30 -27.46
N ARG A 189 7.71 5.18 -28.68
CA ARG A 189 7.22 5.93 -29.85
C ARG A 189 6.93 5.10 -31.11
N SER A 190 7.12 3.77 -31.10
CA SER A 190 6.96 2.96 -32.32
C SER A 190 5.79 1.97 -32.34
N VAL A 191 4.91 1.94 -31.34
CA VAL A 191 3.68 1.11 -31.39
C VAL A 191 2.47 1.95 -31.82
N ILE A 192 2.63 2.71 -32.91
CA ILE A 192 1.52 3.32 -33.66
C ILE A 192 1.82 3.10 -35.15
N SER A 193 1.55 1.90 -35.64
CA SER A 193 1.44 1.63 -37.07
C SER A 193 0.77 0.27 -37.24
N GLU A 194 -0.56 0.31 -37.40
CA GLU A 194 -1.40 -0.59 -38.23
C GLU A 194 -2.82 -0.63 -37.63
N ALA A 195 -3.66 0.30 -38.09
CA ALA A 195 -5.11 0.23 -37.92
C ALA A 195 -5.74 -0.14 -39.27
N PRO A 196 -6.52 -1.23 -39.38
CA PRO A 196 -7.36 -1.49 -40.55
C PRO A 196 -8.52 -0.49 -40.60
N SER A 197 -8.82 0.00 -41.80
CA SER A 197 -9.71 1.10 -42.12
C SER A 197 -11.21 0.77 -42.12
N GLU A 198 -11.75 0.16 -41.06
CA GLU A 198 -13.19 -0.17 -40.95
C GLU A 198 -13.84 0.26 -39.63
N ALA A 199 -13.39 1.38 -39.05
CA ALA A 199 -13.95 1.94 -37.82
C ALA A 199 -14.69 3.27 -38.07
N VAL A 200 -15.69 3.25 -38.96
CA VAL A 200 -16.64 4.36 -39.11
C VAL A 200 -18.02 3.72 -39.24
N THR A 201 -18.77 3.62 -38.13
CA THR A 201 -20.27 3.51 -38.00
C THR A 201 -20.80 2.67 -36.81
N LEU A 202 -20.17 2.67 -35.63
CA LEU A 202 -20.78 2.07 -34.40
C LEU A 202 -20.74 2.99 -33.16
N ALA A 203 -20.93 4.30 -33.39
CA ALA A 203 -20.64 5.34 -32.39
C ALA A 203 -21.74 5.77 -31.37
N PRO A 204 -22.95 5.18 -31.21
CA PRO A 204 -23.80 5.55 -30.07
C PRO A 204 -23.96 4.50 -28.96
N ALA A 205 -23.50 3.26 -29.12
CA ALA A 205 -23.81 2.18 -28.15
C ALA A 205 -22.73 1.91 -27.08
N LEU A 206 -21.51 2.45 -27.23
CA LEU A 206 -20.42 2.30 -26.24
C LEU A 206 -20.45 3.37 -25.14
N GLY A 207 -21.11 4.51 -25.36
CA GLY A 207 -21.15 5.61 -24.39
C GLY A 207 -21.97 5.32 -23.13
N ALA A 208 -22.98 4.45 -23.19
CA ALA A 208 -23.80 4.15 -22.01
C ALA A 208 -23.10 3.20 -21.03
N ARG A 209 -22.36 2.20 -21.54
CA ARG A 209 -21.63 1.23 -20.70
C ARG A 209 -20.39 1.85 -20.04
N ASP A 210 -19.71 2.75 -20.74
CA ASP A 210 -18.56 3.47 -20.18
C ASP A 210 -18.99 4.54 -19.16
N LEU A 211 -20.20 5.11 -19.28
CA LEU A 211 -20.77 6.02 -18.28
C LEU A 211 -21.34 5.26 -17.07
N GLU A 212 -21.92 4.07 -17.28
CA GLU A 212 -22.40 3.21 -16.20
C GLU A 212 -21.24 2.58 -15.41
N GLN A 213 -20.14 2.21 -16.08
CA GLN A 213 -18.86 1.83 -15.46
C GLN A 213 -18.07 3.02 -14.88
N ALA A 214 -18.31 4.24 -15.33
CA ALA A 214 -17.76 5.45 -14.68
C ALA A 214 -18.59 5.90 -13.46
N GLN A 215 -19.82 5.40 -13.31
CA GLN A 215 -20.70 5.69 -12.18
C GLN A 215 -20.75 4.56 -11.12
N ALA A 216 -20.36 3.34 -11.46
CA ALA A 216 -20.04 2.25 -10.54
C ALA A 216 -18.52 2.15 -10.35
N GLU A 217 -17.85 2.58 -9.27
CA GLU A 217 -18.25 2.74 -7.88
C GLU A 217 -17.77 4.10 -7.35
N LYS A 218 -18.69 5.00 -7.05
CA LYS A 218 -18.41 6.17 -6.20
C LYS A 218 -18.48 5.78 -4.71
N THR A 219 -17.92 4.64 -4.36
CA THR A 219 -17.99 4.07 -3.01
C THR A 219 -16.72 4.43 -2.26
N ILE A 220 -16.86 4.96 -1.04
CA ILE A 220 -15.71 5.28 -0.19
C ILE A 220 -14.98 3.97 0.16
N PRO A 221 -13.65 3.87 -0.02
CA PRO A 221 -12.90 2.68 0.33
C PRO A 221 -12.77 2.57 1.86
N TRP A 222 -13.81 2.05 2.51
CA TRP A 222 -13.96 2.04 3.96
C TRP A 222 -12.84 1.28 4.67
N VAL A 223 -12.37 0.16 4.11
CA VAL A 223 -11.28 -0.63 4.68
C VAL A 223 -9.99 0.18 4.74
N PHE A 224 -9.64 0.85 3.64
CA PHE A 224 -8.47 1.72 3.57
C PHE A 224 -8.58 2.89 4.54
N LEU A 225 -9.74 3.56 4.61
CA LEU A 225 -9.94 4.69 5.52
C LEU A 225 -9.89 4.26 6.99
N MET A 226 -10.44 3.11 7.34
CA MET A 226 -10.37 2.57 8.70
C MET A 226 -8.93 2.20 9.07
N GLY A 227 -8.17 1.59 8.15
CA GLY A 227 -6.74 1.37 8.34
C GLY A 227 -5.99 2.67 8.65
N CYS A 228 -6.27 3.73 7.88
CA CYS A 228 -5.68 5.06 8.12
C CYS A 228 -6.02 5.62 9.50
N ILE A 229 -7.28 5.52 9.93
CA ILE A 229 -7.72 6.01 11.25
C ILE A 229 -6.94 5.27 12.35
N VAL A 230 -6.90 3.94 12.27
CA VAL A 230 -6.21 3.12 13.27
C VAL A 230 -4.71 3.42 13.26
N ASN A 231 -4.12 3.70 12.10
CA ASN A 231 -2.74 4.14 11.98
C ASN A 231 -2.46 5.43 12.79
N TYR A 232 -3.24 6.49 12.55
CA TYR A 232 -3.09 7.75 13.32
C TYR A 232 -3.30 7.54 14.82
N LEU A 233 -4.20 6.64 15.23
CA LEU A 233 -4.43 6.38 16.65
C LEU A 233 -3.24 5.67 17.31
N VAL A 234 -2.71 4.63 16.67
CA VAL A 234 -1.64 3.81 17.23
C VAL A 234 -0.29 4.54 17.15
N ASP A 235 0.00 5.22 16.04
CA ASP A 235 1.18 6.07 15.90
C ASP A 235 1.20 7.13 16.99
N GLY A 236 0.08 7.84 17.17
CA GLY A 236 -0.04 8.93 18.14
C GLY A 236 0.19 8.41 19.55
N PHE A 237 -0.51 7.33 19.89
CA PHE A 237 -0.34 6.64 21.17
C PHE A 237 1.12 6.28 21.44
N LEU A 238 1.81 5.70 20.46
CA LEU A 238 3.19 5.27 20.64
C LEU A 238 4.18 6.44 20.75
N VAL A 239 4.00 7.51 19.97
CA VAL A 239 4.79 8.75 20.12
C VAL A 239 4.66 9.31 21.54
N GLY A 240 3.44 9.30 22.08
CA GLY A 240 3.17 9.72 23.46
C GLY A 240 3.87 8.87 24.52
N ILE A 241 3.79 7.54 24.39
CA ILE A 241 4.50 6.62 25.29
C ILE A 241 6.02 6.78 25.16
N GLY A 242 6.51 6.89 23.93
CA GLY A 242 7.93 7.06 23.62
C GLY A 242 8.51 8.30 24.28
N TYR A 243 7.77 9.42 24.28
CA TYR A 243 8.18 10.64 24.97
C TYR A 243 8.37 10.44 26.48
N VAL A 244 7.46 9.72 27.15
CA VAL A 244 7.55 9.44 28.59
C VAL A 244 8.70 8.50 28.95
N ALA A 245 9.07 7.61 28.02
CA ALA A 245 10.28 6.81 28.14
C ALA A 245 11.52 7.70 28.06
N SER A 246 11.62 8.48 26.98
CA SER A 246 12.65 9.48 26.75
C SER A 246 12.19 10.48 25.69
N PRO A 247 12.44 11.79 25.86
CA PRO A 247 12.15 12.78 24.82
C PRO A 247 12.83 12.44 23.47
N GLN A 248 14.01 11.83 23.49
CA GLN A 248 14.70 11.43 22.26
C GLN A 248 13.95 10.31 21.53
N THR A 249 13.51 9.29 22.25
CA THR A 249 12.72 8.18 21.70
C THR A 249 11.40 8.66 21.12
N GLY A 250 10.69 9.54 21.84
CA GLY A 250 9.47 10.16 21.31
C GLY A 250 9.72 10.94 20.02
N LEU A 251 10.83 11.66 19.92
CA LEU A 251 11.19 12.43 18.73
C LEU A 251 11.58 11.54 17.54
N VAL A 252 12.37 10.48 17.77
CA VAL A 252 12.75 9.52 16.72
C VAL A 252 11.50 8.83 16.16
N LEU A 253 10.58 8.40 17.02
CA LEU A 253 9.30 7.82 16.60
C LEU A 253 8.41 8.83 15.86
N ALA A 254 8.35 10.07 16.32
CA ALA A 254 7.58 11.13 15.65
C ALA A 254 8.13 11.44 14.26
N LEU A 255 9.45 11.45 14.08
CA LEU A 255 10.08 11.65 12.77
C LEU A 255 9.84 10.46 11.83
N ALA A 256 9.95 9.23 12.33
CA ALA A 256 9.68 8.02 11.54
C ALA A 256 8.23 7.98 11.07
N THR A 257 7.28 8.14 12.00
CA THR A 257 5.84 8.19 11.71
C THR A 257 5.44 9.41 10.88
N ALA A 258 6.24 10.49 10.84
CA ALA A 258 5.98 11.63 9.97
C ALA A 258 6.27 11.32 8.50
N VAL A 259 7.31 10.54 8.21
CA VAL A 259 7.57 10.08 6.84
C VAL A 259 6.43 9.18 6.37
N GLU A 260 6.00 8.25 7.22
CA GLU A 260 4.87 7.35 6.93
C GLU A 260 3.55 8.08 6.76
N ASN A 261 3.14 8.89 7.73
CA ASN A 261 1.89 9.63 7.65
C ASN A 261 1.90 10.70 6.54
N GLY A 262 3.07 11.20 6.13
CA GLY A 262 3.23 12.02 4.94
C GLY A 262 2.83 11.26 3.67
N VAL A 263 3.41 10.07 3.46
CA VAL A 263 3.07 9.22 2.30
C VAL A 263 1.61 8.77 2.37
N LEU A 264 1.11 8.41 3.56
CA LEU A 264 -0.29 8.05 3.77
C LEU A 264 -1.24 9.18 3.40
N GLY A 265 -0.94 10.41 3.84
CA GLY A 265 -1.76 11.58 3.50
C GLY A 265 -1.79 11.89 2.01
N PHE A 266 -0.70 11.59 1.31
CA PHE A 266 -0.66 11.65 -0.15
C PHE A 266 -1.66 10.66 -0.79
N MET A 267 -1.66 9.41 -0.33
CA MET A 267 -2.49 8.33 -0.87
C MET A 267 -3.98 8.47 -0.54
N VAL A 268 -4.28 8.87 0.69
CA VAL A 268 -5.66 9.20 1.11
C VAL A 268 -6.21 10.31 0.24
N SER A 269 -5.40 11.34 -0.03
CA SER A 269 -5.81 12.42 -0.91
C SER A 269 -6.12 11.95 -2.33
N LEU A 270 -5.26 11.13 -2.94
CA LEU A 270 -5.51 10.59 -4.27
C LEU A 270 -6.77 9.73 -4.35
N SER A 271 -7.05 8.96 -3.30
CA SER A 271 -8.21 8.05 -3.24
C SER A 271 -9.53 8.81 -3.02
N LEU A 272 -9.50 9.87 -2.21
CA LEU A 272 -10.71 10.60 -1.81
C LEU A 272 -11.03 11.82 -2.69
N PHE A 273 -10.06 12.45 -3.35
CA PHE A 273 -10.32 13.63 -4.20
C PHE A 273 -11.37 13.38 -5.30
N PRO A 274 -11.36 12.25 -6.03
CA PRO A 274 -12.38 11.97 -7.05
C PRO A 274 -13.80 11.78 -6.46
N ILE A 275 -13.90 11.35 -5.20
CA ILE A 275 -15.17 10.96 -4.56
C ILE A 275 -15.79 12.14 -3.80
N LEU A 276 -14.99 12.79 -2.95
CA LEU A 276 -15.42 13.79 -1.96
C LEU A 276 -15.06 15.23 -2.36
N GLY A 277 -14.09 15.41 -3.24
CA GLY A 277 -13.53 16.71 -3.60
C GLY A 277 -12.54 17.27 -2.57
N THR A 278 -11.77 18.29 -2.97
CA THR A 278 -10.66 18.84 -2.19
C THR A 278 -11.00 19.24 -0.74
N PRO A 279 -12.05 20.03 -0.45
CA PRO A 279 -12.26 20.54 0.91
C PRO A 279 -12.62 19.43 1.91
N LYS A 280 -13.38 18.42 1.48
CA LYS A 280 -13.79 17.30 2.34
C LYS A 280 -12.62 16.37 2.61
N THR A 281 -11.79 16.10 1.61
CA THR A 281 -10.56 15.32 1.79
C THR A 281 -9.60 16.02 2.75
N MET A 282 -9.42 17.34 2.65
CA MET A 282 -8.62 18.09 3.62
C MET A 282 -9.19 18.02 5.03
N ALA A 283 -10.51 18.07 5.19
CA ALA A 283 -11.15 17.89 6.50
C ALA A 283 -10.84 16.50 7.10
N VAL A 284 -10.85 15.43 6.29
CA VAL A 284 -10.45 14.08 6.75
C VAL A 284 -9.00 14.07 7.23
N MET A 285 -8.08 14.71 6.49
CA MET A 285 -6.67 14.80 6.87
C MET A 285 -6.45 15.61 8.15
N VAL A 286 -7.16 16.71 8.32
CA VAL A 286 -7.13 17.51 9.56
C VAL A 286 -7.66 16.70 10.73
N VAL A 287 -8.75 15.94 10.54
CA VAL A 287 -9.27 15.05 11.59
C VAL A 287 -8.23 13.99 11.95
N GLY A 288 -7.56 13.36 10.99
CA GLY A 288 -6.47 12.42 11.23
C GLY A 288 -5.33 13.03 12.05
N ALA A 289 -4.87 14.23 11.66
CA ALA A 289 -3.84 14.96 12.40
C ALA A 289 -4.27 15.33 13.82
N LEU A 290 -5.53 15.69 14.04
CA LEU A 290 -6.06 15.95 15.38
C LEU A 290 -6.13 14.68 16.22
N CYS A 291 -6.58 13.56 15.64
CA CYS A 291 -6.56 12.24 16.30
C CYS A 291 -5.15 11.87 16.76
N MET A 292 -4.14 12.11 15.91
CA MET A 292 -2.73 11.88 16.23
C MET A 292 -2.27 12.67 17.45
N ILE A 293 -2.57 13.98 17.50
CA ILE A 293 -2.19 14.87 18.61
C ILE A 293 -2.88 14.44 19.90
N VAL A 294 -4.17 14.12 19.84
CA VAL A 294 -4.95 13.66 20.99
C VAL A 294 -4.39 12.34 21.51
N MET A 295 -4.12 11.38 20.62
CA MET A 295 -3.58 10.08 21.03
C MET A 295 -2.16 10.17 21.56
N ALA A 296 -1.33 11.12 21.11
CA ALA A 296 -0.04 11.40 21.72
C ALA A 296 -0.16 11.92 23.16
N ALA A 297 -1.12 12.82 23.42
CA ALA A 297 -1.39 13.26 24.79
C ALA A 297 -1.92 12.10 25.67
N VAL A 298 -2.82 11.26 25.12
CA VAL A 298 -3.39 10.10 25.82
C VAL A 298 -2.32 9.06 26.12
N GLY A 299 -1.48 8.72 25.14
CA GLY A 299 -0.36 7.78 25.31
C GLY A 299 0.63 8.25 26.37
N ALA A 300 0.97 9.54 26.36
CA ALA A 300 1.80 10.14 27.40
C ALA A 300 1.11 10.08 28.77
N GLY A 301 -0.17 10.41 28.85
CA GLY A 301 -0.95 10.33 30.10
C GLY A 301 -0.97 8.92 30.69
N ILE A 302 -1.26 7.92 29.85
CA ILE A 302 -1.27 6.50 30.25
C ILE A 302 0.11 6.05 30.69
N ALA A 303 1.17 6.33 29.91
CA ALA A 303 2.54 6.01 30.28
C ALA A 303 2.96 6.69 31.59
N GLY A 304 2.55 7.95 31.79
CA GLY A 304 2.86 8.71 33.00
C GLY A 304 2.25 8.13 34.27
N VAL A 305 1.04 7.57 34.18
CA VAL A 305 0.36 6.92 35.32
C VAL A 305 0.88 5.49 35.53
N THR A 306 1.29 4.82 34.46
CA THR A 306 1.66 3.40 34.50
C THR A 306 3.15 3.16 34.69
N LYS A 307 4.00 4.18 34.57
CA LYS A 307 5.48 4.07 34.67
C LYS A 307 5.96 3.38 35.94
N ASP A 308 5.26 3.55 37.05
CA ASP A 308 5.61 2.93 38.34
C ASP A 308 5.17 1.45 38.43
N ILE A 309 4.28 1.01 37.53
CA ILE A 309 3.74 -0.36 37.46
C ILE A 309 4.32 -1.03 36.21
N ILE A 310 5.51 -1.65 36.35
CA ILE A 310 6.32 -2.13 35.23
C ILE A 310 5.56 -3.01 34.22
N TYR A 311 4.72 -3.95 34.70
CA TYR A 311 3.94 -4.84 33.84
C TYR A 311 2.96 -4.07 32.95
N LEU A 312 2.32 -3.02 33.47
CA LEU A 312 1.40 -2.19 32.71
C LEU A 312 2.16 -1.30 31.74
N TYR A 313 3.25 -0.68 32.20
CA TYR A 313 4.07 0.18 31.35
C TYR A 313 4.62 -0.58 30.13
N ILE A 314 5.25 -1.74 30.35
CA ILE A 314 5.74 -2.60 29.27
C ILE A 314 4.59 -3.17 28.45
N GLY A 315 3.45 -3.48 29.06
CA GLY A 315 2.25 -3.90 28.33
C GLY A 315 1.74 -2.86 27.34
N PHE A 316 1.71 -1.58 27.72
CA PHE A 316 1.30 -0.50 26.81
C PHE A 316 2.34 -0.22 25.72
N ILE A 317 3.64 -0.30 26.03
CA ILE A 317 4.70 -0.23 25.00
C ILE A 317 4.56 -1.39 24.01
N ALA A 318 4.41 -2.62 24.51
CA ALA A 318 4.27 -3.82 23.68
C ALA A 318 2.99 -3.78 22.85
N PHE A 319 1.89 -3.25 23.41
CA PHE A 319 0.65 -3.05 22.68
C PHE A 319 0.86 -2.13 21.46
N GLY A 320 1.46 -0.95 21.67
CA GLY A 320 1.71 0.00 20.59
C GLY A 320 2.72 -0.55 19.57
N MET A 321 3.81 -1.17 20.03
CA MET A 321 4.84 -1.77 19.17
C MET A 321 4.24 -2.83 18.24
N VAL A 322 3.48 -3.78 18.78
CA VAL A 322 2.86 -4.85 18.00
C VAL A 322 1.76 -4.29 17.10
N GLY A 323 0.99 -3.32 17.57
CA GLY A 323 -0.01 -2.62 16.77
C GLY A 323 0.60 -1.96 15.53
N LEU A 324 1.71 -1.23 15.69
CA LEU A 324 2.41 -0.62 14.56
C LEU A 324 2.99 -1.66 13.62
N MET A 325 3.67 -2.69 14.14
CA MET A 325 4.19 -3.74 13.27
C MET A 325 3.06 -4.42 12.48
N PHE A 326 1.91 -4.65 13.09
CA PHE A 326 0.76 -5.25 12.41
C PHE A 326 0.27 -4.36 11.26
N LEU A 327 0.02 -3.08 11.52
CA LEU A 327 -0.50 -2.14 10.52
C LEU A 327 0.48 -1.94 9.37
N VAL A 328 1.76 -1.74 9.68
CA VAL A 328 2.81 -1.60 8.66
C VAL A 328 2.90 -2.89 7.83
N ILE A 329 2.89 -4.07 8.45
CA ILE A 329 2.97 -5.34 7.71
C ILE A 329 1.74 -5.54 6.81
N GLU A 330 0.53 -5.31 7.32
CA GLU A 330 -0.70 -5.40 6.51
C GLU A 330 -0.63 -4.48 5.30
N GLU A 331 -0.16 -3.25 5.50
CA GLU A 331 -0.02 -2.26 4.42
C GLU A 331 1.01 -2.69 3.36
N LEU A 332 2.20 -3.14 3.80
CA LEU A 332 3.26 -3.64 2.90
C LEU A 332 2.79 -4.87 2.10
N VAL A 333 2.11 -5.80 2.78
CA VAL A 333 1.58 -7.02 2.16
C VAL A 333 0.43 -6.70 1.20
N HIS A 334 -0.41 -5.72 1.55
CA HIS A 334 -1.51 -5.28 0.70
C HIS A 334 -0.99 -4.75 -0.63
N GLN A 335 -0.07 -3.80 -0.61
CA GLN A 335 0.53 -3.24 -1.83
C GLN A 335 1.27 -4.28 -2.67
N ALA A 336 1.99 -5.20 -2.02
CA ALA A 336 2.68 -6.27 -2.73
C ALA A 336 1.70 -7.14 -3.54
N LYS A 337 0.48 -7.38 -3.02
CA LYS A 337 -0.58 -8.11 -3.75
C LYS A 337 -1.16 -7.30 -4.90
N GLU A 338 -1.38 -6.00 -4.71
CA GLU A 338 -1.88 -5.11 -5.75
C GLU A 338 -0.92 -5.04 -6.93
N LEU A 339 0.38 -4.87 -6.65
CA LEU A 339 1.43 -4.83 -7.67
C LEU A 339 1.62 -6.18 -8.38
N ALA A 340 1.38 -7.30 -7.70
CA ALA A 340 1.42 -8.63 -8.30
C ALA A 340 0.17 -8.97 -9.13
N GLY A 341 -0.78 -8.06 -9.28
CA GLY A 341 -2.04 -8.28 -9.99
C GLY A 341 -2.89 -9.39 -9.37
N GLY A 342 -2.85 -9.52 -8.04
CA GLY A 342 -3.59 -10.55 -7.29
C GLY A 342 -3.07 -11.98 -7.45
N LYS A 343 -2.01 -12.21 -8.24
CA LYS A 343 -1.38 -13.53 -8.36
C LYS A 343 -0.52 -13.78 -7.11
N ARG A 344 -0.86 -14.81 -6.34
CA ARG A 344 -0.01 -15.29 -5.23
C ARG A 344 1.22 -16.00 -5.78
N VAL A 345 2.23 -15.24 -6.16
CA VAL A 345 3.50 -15.80 -6.64
C VAL A 345 4.44 -15.99 -5.43
N TRP A 346 4.32 -17.13 -4.76
CA TRP A 346 5.28 -17.53 -3.72
C TRP A 346 6.50 -18.15 -4.39
N TRP A 347 7.55 -17.36 -4.60
CA TRP A 347 8.87 -17.91 -4.88
C TRP A 347 9.55 -18.24 -3.55
N VAL A 348 9.36 -19.48 -3.06
CA VAL A 348 10.27 -20.04 -2.06
C VAL A 348 11.28 -20.89 -2.82
N SER A 349 12.39 -20.30 -3.22
CA SER A 349 13.54 -21.09 -3.67
C SER A 349 14.20 -21.68 -2.43
N ILE A 350 13.75 -22.87 -2.01
CA ILE A 350 14.43 -23.69 -0.99
C ILE A 350 15.57 -24.46 -1.66
N TRP A 351 16.49 -23.78 -2.37
CA TRP A 351 17.71 -24.40 -2.90
C TRP A 351 18.82 -23.36 -3.01
#